data_AF-A0A6N1DTC5-F1
#
_entry.id   AF-A0A6N1DTC5-F1
#
_cell.length_a   1.000
_cell.length_b   1.000
_cell.length_c   1.000
_cell.angle_alpha   90.00
_cell.angle_beta   90.00
_cell.angle_gamma   90.00
#
_symmetry.space_group_name_H-M   'P 1'
#
loop_
_entity.id
_entity.type
_entity.pdbx_description
1 polymer ?
#
loop_
_entity_poly.entity_id
_entity_poly.type
_entity_poly.pdbx_seq_one_letter_code
_entity_poly.pdbx_strand_id
1 'polypeptide(L)'
;MYTSVIKRIIVAIIIIFLGFNTLYSFDYKSWIWEFGSVWQKVIGVSVSLSALLGVLSVIAFSNHKKIGYPLGIVNALLFSLFAFSFKIPLDAFINLFIYIPILIFTYFKTTRIIKNNKNFEFFRSNIYSTSFFVFLTILMTVLFYYVTPLLHEKILILLNQFDKTQIYGSNFNYYQAAIILNSLINALSIIALSMMLLGFRDSWPVWIFKNILSFIFFGGVGFLNWTTMIINIIYMLFSIYFYLVTTNKQNVKIAFISTSASGKEVLIDKLNPYFNYNKFTKFEDFNANSEEYVDYINDLKTNGYKFQRGIFKRRLKQIKKMQFNAINVMDGHMIEDFIYPEVNIKLNNFSNKEKWYWKFWKMKYIISLALQEKLDYVFVITKDFKTTNVNRLYGVENASSKLEKNRWSAEINNTHFFKEVDSLYLKDNNLSPYLSHLVKKYSKNVVHIHNTNADVASGIVINKIDALINKKTSSNIRKILTNLKKVLKFK
;
A
#
# COMPACT_ATOMS: atom_id res chain seq x y z
N MET A 1 -23.63 -14.39 -4.21
CA MET A 1 -24.41 -14.63 -2.97
C MET A 1 -23.86 -15.83 -2.19
N TYR A 2 -23.75 -17.02 -2.80
CA TYR A 2 -23.22 -18.24 -2.16
C TYR A 2 -21.82 -18.13 -1.52
N THR A 3 -20.87 -17.43 -2.17
CA THR A 3 -19.50 -17.24 -1.63
C THR A 3 -19.45 -16.36 -0.39
N SER A 4 -20.43 -15.48 -0.18
CA SER A 4 -20.57 -14.68 1.05
C SER A 4 -21.05 -15.56 2.20
N VAL A 5 -21.97 -16.48 1.94
CA VAL A 5 -22.56 -17.37 2.94
C VAL A 5 -21.53 -18.39 3.44
N ILE A 6 -20.82 -19.07 2.53
CA ILE A 6 -19.78 -20.04 2.89
C ILE A 6 -18.68 -19.40 3.73
N LYS A 7 -18.24 -18.18 3.40
CA LYS A 7 -17.25 -17.44 4.19
C LYS A 7 -17.73 -17.17 5.62
N ARG A 8 -18.99 -16.79 5.79
CA ARG A 8 -19.58 -16.54 7.11
C ARG A 8 -19.68 -17.82 7.93
N ILE A 9 -20.03 -18.94 7.29
CA ILE A 9 -20.10 -20.27 7.92
C ILE A 9 -18.71 -20.69 8.40
N ILE A 10 -17.66 -20.58 7.56
CA ILE A 10 -16.29 -20.95 7.97
C ILE A 10 -15.82 -20.11 9.16
N VAL A 11 -16.05 -18.79 9.12
CA VAL A 11 -15.71 -17.90 10.24
C VAL A 11 -16.49 -18.27 11.51
N ALA A 12 -17.78 -18.60 11.38
CA ALA A 12 -18.60 -19.04 12.50
C ALA A 12 -18.10 -20.36 13.10
N ILE A 13 -17.73 -21.34 12.27
CA ILE A 13 -17.14 -22.61 12.71
C ILE A 13 -15.83 -22.36 13.48
N ILE A 14 -14.95 -21.49 12.96
CA ILE A 14 -13.70 -21.13 13.64
C ILE A 14 -13.98 -20.47 15.00
N ILE A 15 -14.96 -19.56 15.07
CA ILE A 15 -15.36 -18.90 16.32
C ILE A 15 -15.90 -19.92 17.33
N ILE A 16 -16.78 -20.83 16.89
CA ILE A 16 -17.35 -21.88 17.75
C ILE A 16 -16.23 -22.81 18.23
N PHE A 17 -15.33 -23.22 17.35
CA PHE A 17 -14.19 -24.07 17.70
C PHE A 17 -13.25 -23.38 18.69
N LEU A 18 -12.94 -22.10 18.51
CA LEU A 18 -12.13 -21.33 19.47
C LEU A 18 -12.87 -21.10 20.79
N GLY A 19 -14.19 -20.90 20.77
CA GLY A 19 -15.02 -20.85 21.97
C GLY A 19 -15.05 -22.19 22.71
N PHE A 20 -15.09 -23.31 22.00
CA PHE A 20 -14.96 -24.62 22.64
C PHE A 20 -13.59 -24.79 23.32
N ASN A 21 -12.52 -24.32 22.67
CA ASN A 21 -11.17 -24.28 23.28
C ASN A 21 -11.09 -23.42 24.55
N THR A 22 -12.01 -22.46 24.79
CA THR A 22 -12.03 -21.72 26.07
C THR A 22 -12.56 -22.55 27.23
N LEU A 23 -13.19 -23.68 26.94
CA LEU A 23 -13.80 -24.55 27.93
C LEU A 23 -13.02 -25.87 28.05
N TYR A 24 -12.53 -26.41 26.93
CA TYR A 24 -11.84 -27.69 26.85
C TYR A 24 -10.37 -27.51 26.44
N SER A 25 -9.45 -28.16 27.16
CA SER A 25 -8.03 -28.14 26.81
C SER A 25 -7.66 -29.40 26.02
N PHE A 26 -7.20 -29.22 24.79
CA PHE A 26 -6.70 -30.34 23.97
C PHE A 26 -5.40 -30.96 24.53
N ASP A 27 -4.59 -30.17 25.25
CA ASP A 27 -3.35 -30.66 25.83
C ASP A 27 -3.60 -31.65 26.96
N TYR A 28 -4.58 -31.36 27.81
CA TYR A 28 -4.93 -32.19 28.96
C TYR A 28 -6.07 -33.17 28.68
N LYS A 29 -6.72 -33.08 27.50
CA LYS A 29 -7.88 -33.87 27.10
C LYS A 29 -9.03 -33.82 28.13
N SER A 30 -9.18 -32.70 28.83
CA SER A 30 -10.18 -32.49 29.89
C SER A 30 -10.80 -31.10 29.80
N TRP A 31 -11.91 -30.90 30.52
CA TRP A 31 -12.42 -29.55 30.71
C TRP A 31 -11.44 -28.75 31.57
N ILE A 32 -11.27 -27.46 31.26
CA ILE A 32 -10.28 -26.61 31.93
C ILE A 32 -10.58 -26.49 33.42
N TRP A 33 -11.85 -26.55 33.84
CA TRP A 33 -12.23 -26.49 35.25
C TRP A 33 -11.95 -27.78 36.03
N GLU A 34 -11.68 -28.90 35.37
CA GLU A 34 -11.43 -30.20 36.01
C GLU A 34 -9.97 -30.42 36.38
N PHE A 35 -9.03 -29.63 35.82
CA PHE A 35 -7.60 -29.85 36.00
C PHE A 35 -6.87 -28.65 36.59
N GLY A 36 -5.86 -28.91 37.42
CA GLY A 36 -4.87 -27.93 37.87
C GLY A 36 -5.32 -26.96 38.98
N SER A 37 -4.42 -26.05 39.33
CA SER A 37 -4.69 -24.98 40.28
C SER A 37 -5.58 -23.88 39.68
N VAL A 38 -6.23 -23.07 40.51
CA VAL A 38 -7.06 -21.93 40.05
C VAL A 38 -6.31 -21.06 39.04
N TRP A 39 -5.02 -20.84 39.25
CA TRP A 39 -4.17 -20.06 38.34
C TRP A 39 -4.02 -20.71 36.96
N GLN A 40 -3.80 -22.03 36.89
CA GLN A 40 -3.72 -22.76 35.62
C GLN A 40 -5.05 -22.72 34.85
N LYS A 41 -6.18 -22.75 35.57
CA LYS A 41 -7.52 -22.60 34.98
C LYS A 41 -7.69 -21.21 34.36
N VAL A 42 -7.31 -20.16 35.09
CA VAL A 42 -7.35 -18.77 34.59
C VAL A 42 -6.48 -18.61 33.34
N ILE A 43 -5.26 -19.16 33.33
CA ILE A 43 -4.38 -19.12 32.16
C ILE A 43 -5.01 -19.85 30.98
N GLY A 44 -5.51 -21.08 31.18
CA GLY A 44 -6.13 -21.88 30.12
C GLY A 44 -7.29 -21.14 29.44
N VAL A 45 -8.20 -20.56 30.23
CA VAL A 45 -9.30 -19.74 29.69
C VAL A 45 -8.76 -18.49 28.98
N SER A 46 -7.75 -17.82 29.54
CA SER A 46 -7.17 -16.60 28.99
C SER A 46 -6.54 -16.81 27.60
N VAL A 47 -5.86 -17.94 27.37
CA VAL A 47 -5.24 -18.28 26.07
C VAL A 47 -6.28 -18.37 24.97
N SER A 48 -7.30 -19.17 25.21
CA SER A 48 -8.32 -19.43 24.20
C SER A 48 -9.19 -18.19 23.99
N LEU A 49 -9.46 -17.41 25.06
CA LEU A 49 -10.18 -16.16 24.95
C LEU A 49 -9.36 -15.11 24.18
N SER A 50 -8.05 -15.05 24.42
CA SER A 50 -7.10 -14.25 23.63
C SER A 50 -7.23 -14.59 22.14
N ALA A 51 -7.18 -15.88 21.78
CA ALA A 51 -7.32 -16.29 20.38
C ALA A 51 -8.63 -15.85 19.73
N LEU A 52 -9.75 -16.04 20.43
CA LEU A 52 -11.06 -15.61 19.96
C LEU A 52 -11.10 -14.09 19.73
N LEU A 53 -10.66 -13.31 20.72
CA LEU A 53 -10.64 -11.85 20.65
C LEU A 53 -9.68 -11.35 19.58
N GLY A 54 -8.55 -12.01 19.38
CA GLY A 54 -7.61 -11.68 18.32
C GLY A 54 -8.20 -11.95 16.94
N VAL A 55 -8.88 -13.08 16.71
CA VAL A 55 -9.60 -13.33 15.45
C VAL A 55 -10.66 -12.25 15.19
N LEU A 56 -11.49 -11.94 16.19
CA LEU A 56 -12.50 -10.89 16.09
C LEU A 56 -11.88 -9.51 15.83
N SER A 57 -10.75 -9.21 16.47
CA SER A 57 -9.99 -7.97 16.27
C SER A 57 -9.49 -7.83 14.84
N VAL A 58 -8.88 -8.88 14.27
CA VAL A 58 -8.39 -8.85 12.88
C VAL A 58 -9.56 -8.72 11.89
N ILE A 59 -10.68 -9.43 12.11
CA ILE A 59 -11.89 -9.27 11.30
C ILE A 59 -12.42 -7.83 11.39
N ALA A 60 -12.46 -7.23 12.57
CA ALA A 60 -12.89 -5.86 12.75
C ALA A 60 -11.94 -4.85 12.06
N PHE A 61 -10.62 -5.06 12.14
CA PHE A 61 -9.63 -4.23 11.43
C PHE A 61 -9.80 -4.30 9.92
N SER A 62 -10.06 -5.48 9.37
CA SER A 62 -10.29 -5.64 7.92
C SER A 62 -11.51 -4.86 7.41
N ASN A 63 -12.51 -4.69 8.27
CA ASN A 63 -13.72 -3.93 8.00
C ASN A 63 -13.60 -2.47 8.47
N HIS A 64 -12.40 -2.03 8.87
CA HIS A 64 -12.12 -0.68 9.38
C HIS A 64 -13.01 -0.27 10.58
N LYS A 65 -13.48 -1.24 11.38
CA LYS A 65 -14.32 -0.98 12.54
C LYS A 65 -13.49 -0.64 13.76
N LYS A 66 -13.89 0.42 14.49
CA LYS A 66 -13.21 0.88 15.72
C LYS A 66 -13.17 -0.17 16.83
N ILE A 67 -14.16 -1.08 16.88
CA ILE A 67 -14.21 -2.15 17.89
C ILE A 67 -13.01 -3.11 17.81
N GLY A 68 -12.30 -3.17 16.67
CA GLY A 68 -11.12 -4.01 16.54
C GLY A 68 -9.99 -3.62 17.50
N TYR A 69 -9.84 -2.33 17.83
CA TYR A 69 -8.79 -1.83 18.71
C TYR A 69 -8.94 -2.30 20.17
N PRO A 70 -10.08 -2.09 20.86
CA PRO A 70 -10.25 -2.61 22.22
C PRO A 70 -10.19 -4.14 22.26
N LEU A 71 -10.74 -4.86 21.26
CA LEU A 71 -10.60 -6.32 21.17
C LEU A 71 -9.13 -6.75 21.05
N GLY A 72 -8.34 -6.02 20.26
CA GLY A 72 -6.91 -6.26 20.10
C GLY A 72 -6.10 -5.99 21.37
N ILE A 73 -6.47 -4.95 22.14
CA ILE A 73 -5.84 -4.62 23.42
C ILE A 73 -6.13 -5.72 24.45
N VAL A 74 -7.39 -6.15 24.59
CA VAL A 74 -7.74 -7.24 25.53
C VAL A 74 -7.06 -8.55 25.11
N ASN A 75 -7.01 -8.85 23.81
CA ASN A 75 -6.23 -9.97 23.29
C ASN A 75 -4.75 -9.88 23.70
N ALA A 76 -4.10 -8.73 23.51
CA ALA A 76 -2.69 -8.54 23.87
C ALA A 76 -2.45 -8.71 25.38
N LEU A 77 -3.35 -8.22 26.23
CA LEU A 77 -3.27 -8.40 27.69
C LEU A 77 -3.37 -9.88 28.09
N LEU A 78 -4.38 -10.59 27.58
CA LEU A 78 -4.59 -12.01 27.87
C LEU A 78 -3.44 -12.88 27.33
N PHE A 79 -2.94 -12.58 26.12
CA PHE A 79 -1.78 -13.26 25.57
C PHE A 79 -0.50 -13.00 26.37
N SER A 80 -0.35 -11.80 26.93
CA SER A 80 0.81 -11.49 27.79
C SER A 80 0.79 -12.29 29.09
N LEU A 81 -0.38 -12.47 29.70
CA LEU A 81 -0.55 -13.33 30.88
C LEU A 81 -0.15 -14.78 30.57
N PHE A 82 -0.58 -15.29 29.42
CA PHE A 82 -0.14 -16.60 28.93
C PHE A 82 1.38 -16.65 28.74
N ALA A 83 1.95 -15.70 28.01
CA ALA A 83 3.36 -15.70 27.65
C ALA A 83 4.27 -15.64 28.89
N PHE A 84 3.92 -14.85 29.92
CA PHE A 84 4.64 -14.89 31.21
C PHE A 84 4.54 -16.27 31.87
N SER A 85 3.36 -16.88 31.89
CA SER A 85 3.13 -18.18 32.52
C SER A 85 3.89 -19.32 31.84
N PHE A 86 4.12 -19.22 30.54
CA PHE A 86 4.89 -20.18 29.74
C PHE A 86 6.36 -19.79 29.56
N LYS A 87 6.86 -18.83 30.36
CA LYS A 87 8.27 -18.38 30.34
C LYS A 87 8.73 -17.88 28.97
N ILE A 88 7.84 -17.20 28.24
CA ILE A 88 8.12 -16.48 26.98
C ILE A 88 8.04 -14.96 27.24
N PRO A 89 9.00 -14.41 28.01
CA PRO A 89 8.91 -13.05 28.51
C PRO A 89 8.95 -11.97 27.43
N LEU A 90 9.69 -12.22 26.33
CA LEU A 90 9.79 -11.26 25.23
C LEU A 90 8.43 -11.04 24.56
N ASP A 91 7.67 -12.11 24.29
CA ASP A 91 6.33 -12.03 23.70
C ASP A 91 5.39 -11.21 24.58
N ALA A 92 5.42 -11.46 25.90
CA ALA A 92 4.63 -10.70 26.86
C ALA A 92 5.02 -9.21 26.86
N PHE A 93 6.32 -8.92 26.90
CA PHE A 93 6.83 -7.55 26.87
C PHE A 93 6.42 -6.81 25.60
N ILE A 94 6.56 -7.43 24.43
CA ILE A 94 6.18 -6.83 23.15
C ILE A 94 4.68 -6.57 23.08
N ASN A 95 3.85 -7.48 23.59
CA ASN A 95 2.41 -7.27 23.61
C ASN A 95 2.02 -6.07 24.50
N LEU A 96 2.61 -5.97 25.69
CA LEU A 96 2.30 -4.89 26.64
C LEU A 96 2.86 -3.54 26.21
N PHE A 97 4.14 -3.47 25.83
CA PHE A 97 4.84 -2.19 25.66
C PHE A 97 4.96 -1.74 24.22
N ILE A 98 4.63 -2.58 23.24
CA ILE A 98 4.71 -2.22 21.82
C ILE A 98 3.33 -2.34 21.16
N TYR A 99 2.66 -3.49 21.26
CA TYR A 99 1.36 -3.68 20.59
C TYR A 99 0.29 -2.76 21.16
N ILE A 100 0.11 -2.71 22.48
CA ILE A 100 -0.92 -1.88 23.09
C ILE A 100 -0.73 -0.38 22.74
N PRO A 101 0.46 0.23 22.93
CA PRO A 101 0.68 1.61 22.51
C PRO A 101 0.42 1.86 21.02
N ILE A 102 0.84 0.95 20.14
CA ILE A 102 0.58 1.08 18.70
C ILE A 102 -0.92 0.97 18.39
N LEU A 103 -1.66 0.06 19.03
CA LEU A 103 -3.11 -0.06 18.87
C LEU A 103 -3.84 1.21 19.34
N ILE A 104 -3.42 1.79 20.46
CA ILE A 104 -3.96 3.06 20.96
C ILE A 104 -3.68 4.20 19.97
N PHE A 105 -2.43 4.34 19.50
CA PHE A 105 -2.09 5.37 18.51
C PHE A 105 -2.86 5.20 17.20
N THR A 106 -3.01 3.95 16.73
CA THR A 106 -3.77 3.63 15.53
C THR A 106 -5.26 3.92 15.71
N TYR A 107 -5.83 3.70 16.90
CA TYR A 107 -7.20 4.08 17.23
C TYR A 107 -7.42 5.59 17.11
N PHE A 108 -6.51 6.42 17.66
CA PHE A 108 -6.58 7.87 17.52
C PHE A 108 -6.44 8.33 16.06
N LYS A 109 -5.47 7.78 15.33
CA LYS A 109 -5.29 8.03 13.89
C LYS A 109 -6.55 7.70 13.11
N THR A 110 -7.14 6.53 13.35
CA THR A 110 -8.38 6.06 12.71
C THR A 110 -9.54 6.99 13.02
N THR A 111 -9.71 7.38 14.28
CA THR A 111 -10.77 8.28 14.70
C THR A 111 -10.63 9.66 14.04
N ARG A 112 -9.41 10.20 13.92
CA ARG A 112 -9.13 11.44 13.20
C ARG A 112 -9.43 11.32 11.71
N ILE A 113 -9.14 10.18 11.08
CA ILE A 113 -9.42 9.94 9.67
C ILE A 113 -10.94 9.92 9.42
N ILE A 114 -11.67 9.14 10.22
CA ILE A 114 -13.14 9.02 10.14
C ILE A 114 -13.82 10.36 10.41
N LYS A 115 -13.43 11.10 11.46
CA LYS A 115 -14.03 12.40 11.81
C LYS A 115 -13.85 13.44 10.70
N ASN A 116 -12.77 13.36 9.93
CA ASN A 116 -12.49 14.27 8.83
C ASN A 116 -13.05 13.80 7.47
N ASN A 117 -13.89 12.75 7.44
CA ASN A 117 -14.36 12.10 6.21
C ASN A 117 -13.23 11.77 5.23
N LYS A 118 -12.06 11.40 5.77
CA LYS A 118 -10.90 10.98 4.98
C LYS A 118 -10.89 9.47 4.84
N ASN A 119 -10.36 8.99 3.73
CA ASN A 119 -10.13 7.57 3.51
C ASN A 119 -8.71 7.18 3.95
N PHE A 120 -8.52 5.92 4.35
CA PHE A 120 -7.20 5.39 4.69
C PHE A 120 -6.31 5.28 3.44
N GLU A 121 -5.22 6.04 3.42
CA GLU A 121 -4.18 5.89 2.40
C GLU A 121 -3.50 4.53 2.55
N PHE A 122 -3.25 3.87 1.41
CA PHE A 122 -2.55 2.61 1.36
C PHE A 122 -1.26 2.75 0.56
N PHE A 123 -0.17 2.19 1.06
CA PHE A 123 1.12 2.18 0.39
C PHE A 123 1.47 0.77 -0.08
N ARG A 124 2.21 0.69 -1.18
CA ARG A 124 2.93 -0.53 -1.56
C ARG A 124 4.41 -0.34 -1.25
N SER A 125 5.03 -1.43 -0.83
CA SER A 125 6.46 -1.50 -0.67
C SER A 125 7.12 -1.49 -2.04
N ASN A 126 8.06 -0.55 -2.21
CA ASN A 126 9.05 -0.57 -3.27
C ASN A 126 10.34 -1.23 -2.78
N ILE A 127 11.29 -1.47 -3.69
CA ILE A 127 12.58 -2.11 -3.36
C ILE A 127 13.31 -1.45 -2.19
N TYR A 128 13.26 -0.12 -2.08
CA TYR A 128 13.91 0.63 -0.99
C TYR A 128 13.21 0.39 0.35
N SER A 129 11.89 0.50 0.40
CA SER A 129 11.12 0.22 1.62
C SER A 129 11.22 -1.25 2.02
N THR A 130 11.22 -2.18 1.06
CA THR A 130 11.43 -3.60 1.34
C THR A 130 12.81 -3.84 1.92
N SER A 131 13.87 -3.29 1.31
CA SER A 131 15.24 -3.41 1.80
C SER A 131 15.38 -2.81 3.21
N PHE A 132 14.75 -1.66 3.46
CA PHE A 132 14.71 -1.03 4.78
C PHE A 132 14.04 -1.93 5.83
N PHE A 133 12.87 -2.50 5.54
CA PHE A 133 12.18 -3.38 6.50
C PHE A 133 12.91 -4.70 6.71
N VAL A 134 13.56 -5.26 5.68
CA VAL A 134 14.42 -6.44 5.82
C VAL A 134 15.61 -6.14 6.73
N PHE A 135 16.32 -5.04 6.49
CA PHE A 135 17.42 -4.59 7.34
C PHE A 135 16.96 -4.40 8.79
N LEU A 136 15.83 -3.72 9.00
CA LEU A 136 15.27 -3.49 10.32
C LEU A 136 14.85 -4.79 11.02
N THR A 137 14.35 -5.79 10.27
CA THR A 137 14.03 -7.12 10.80
C THR A 137 15.28 -7.82 11.32
N ILE A 138 16.38 -7.79 10.55
CA ILE A 138 17.66 -8.39 10.95
C ILE A 138 18.19 -7.71 12.21
N LEU A 139 18.24 -6.37 12.21
CA LEU A 139 18.70 -5.59 13.36
C LEU A 139 17.90 -5.91 14.63
N MET A 140 16.56 -5.92 14.54
CA MET A 140 15.68 -6.23 15.67
C MET A 140 15.82 -7.68 16.12
N THR A 141 16.05 -8.62 15.21
CA THR A 141 16.28 -10.04 15.54
C THR A 141 17.56 -10.19 16.37
N VAL A 142 18.65 -9.54 15.97
CA VAL A 142 19.92 -9.54 16.71
C VAL A 142 19.74 -8.90 18.09
N LEU A 143 19.05 -7.76 18.16
CA LEU A 143 18.76 -7.09 19.43
C LEU A 143 17.95 -8.00 20.36
N PHE A 144 16.88 -8.63 19.87
CA PHE A 144 16.06 -9.53 20.67
C PHE A 144 16.77 -10.79 21.10
N TYR A 145 17.70 -11.30 20.30
CA TYR A 145 18.52 -12.44 20.70
C TYR A 145 19.28 -12.17 22.01
N TYR A 146 19.86 -10.97 22.17
CA TYR A 146 20.58 -10.59 23.38
C TYR A 146 19.67 -10.07 24.51
N VAL A 147 18.56 -9.40 24.19
CA VAL A 147 17.65 -8.85 25.20
C VAL A 147 16.82 -9.95 25.87
N THR A 148 16.43 -11.01 25.14
CA THR A 148 15.52 -12.03 25.67
C THR A 148 16.04 -12.73 26.93
N PRO A 149 17.30 -13.20 27.00
CA PRO A 149 17.84 -13.82 28.21
C PRO A 149 17.85 -12.86 29.40
N LEU A 150 18.24 -11.59 29.21
CA LEU A 150 18.26 -10.57 30.25
C LEU A 150 16.85 -10.27 30.78
N LEU A 151 15.87 -10.24 29.88
CA LEU A 151 14.48 -9.97 30.21
C LEU A 151 13.86 -11.16 30.96
N HIS A 152 14.24 -12.39 30.59
CA HIS A 152 13.87 -13.60 31.32
C HIS A 152 14.37 -13.61 32.76
N GLU A 153 15.66 -13.32 32.96
CA GLU A 153 16.28 -13.25 34.28
C GLU A 153 15.53 -12.25 35.17
N LYS A 154 15.32 -11.02 34.69
CA LYS A 154 14.60 -9.98 35.46
C LYS A 154 13.16 -10.37 35.83
N ILE A 155 12.48 -11.16 35.00
CA ILE A 155 11.12 -11.62 35.31
C ILE A 155 11.14 -12.74 36.34
N LEU A 156 12.10 -13.66 36.28
CA LEU A 156 12.25 -14.69 37.32
C LEU A 156 12.52 -14.05 38.69
N ILE A 157 13.33 -12.99 38.71
CA ILE A 157 13.58 -12.14 39.89
C ILE A 157 12.25 -11.54 40.38
N LEU A 158 11.49 -10.90 39.49
CA LEU A 158 10.23 -10.23 39.84
C LEU A 158 9.14 -11.20 40.33
N LEU A 159 9.14 -12.44 39.82
CA LEU A 159 8.20 -13.50 40.20
C LEU A 159 8.66 -14.29 41.44
N ASN A 160 9.77 -13.89 42.07
CA ASN A 160 10.36 -14.54 43.24
C ASN A 160 10.67 -16.04 43.01
N GLN A 161 11.12 -16.38 41.79
CA GLN A 161 11.48 -17.74 41.37
C GLN A 161 13.00 -17.94 41.23
N PHE A 162 13.78 -17.24 42.06
CA PHE A 162 15.25 -17.18 41.99
C PHE A 162 15.93 -18.55 42.09
N ASP A 163 15.35 -19.50 42.84
CA ASP A 163 15.91 -20.84 43.03
C ASP A 163 15.88 -21.71 41.75
N LYS A 164 15.23 -21.22 40.69
CA LYS A 164 15.21 -21.81 39.36
C LYS A 164 15.92 -20.88 38.39
N THR A 165 17.25 -20.79 38.49
CA THR A 165 18.14 -20.17 37.47
C THR A 165 18.16 -20.98 36.18
N GLN A 166 16.98 -21.17 35.59
CA GLN A 166 16.84 -21.81 34.30
C GLN A 166 17.28 -20.82 33.24
N ILE A 167 18.32 -21.18 32.49
CA ILE A 167 18.76 -20.41 31.34
C ILE A 167 17.57 -20.31 30.36
N TYR A 168 17.26 -19.10 29.89
CA TYR A 168 16.15 -18.88 28.96
C TYR A 168 16.26 -19.82 27.77
N GLY A 169 15.22 -20.61 27.54
CA GLY A 169 15.15 -21.60 26.46
C GLY A 169 15.37 -23.05 26.89
N SER A 170 15.76 -23.30 28.13
CA SER A 170 15.91 -24.65 28.70
C SER A 170 14.62 -25.47 28.72
N ASN A 171 13.45 -24.83 28.59
CA ASN A 171 12.15 -25.49 28.47
C ASN A 171 11.78 -25.87 27.03
N PHE A 172 12.66 -25.61 26.05
CA PHE A 172 12.43 -25.91 24.64
C PHE A 172 13.23 -27.14 24.22
N ASN A 173 12.69 -27.89 23.25
CA ASN A 173 13.35 -29.07 22.69
C ASN A 173 14.71 -28.73 22.05
N TYR A 174 14.81 -27.57 21.37
CA TYR A 174 16.03 -27.13 20.70
C TYR A 174 16.43 -25.73 21.15
N TYR A 175 17.20 -25.65 22.23
CA TYR A 175 17.61 -24.43 22.94
C TYR A 175 18.02 -23.26 22.02
N GLN A 176 19.14 -23.40 21.27
CA GLN A 176 19.69 -22.34 20.41
C GLN A 176 18.71 -21.92 19.30
N ALA A 177 18.15 -22.91 18.61
CA ALA A 177 17.22 -22.68 17.50
C ALA A 177 15.94 -21.98 17.96
N ALA A 178 15.43 -22.33 19.14
CA ALA A 178 14.25 -21.72 19.73
C ALA A 178 14.45 -20.23 20.04
N ILE A 179 15.62 -19.85 20.58
CA ILE A 179 15.92 -18.44 20.88
C ILE A 179 16.01 -17.60 19.61
N ILE A 180 16.73 -18.09 18.60
CA ILE A 180 16.85 -17.40 17.30
C ILE A 180 15.48 -17.25 16.65
N LEU A 181 14.71 -18.34 16.61
CA LEU A 181 13.40 -18.37 15.97
C LEU A 181 12.40 -17.46 16.72
N ASN A 182 12.41 -17.47 18.06
CA ASN A 182 11.56 -16.59 18.85
C ASN A 182 11.92 -15.11 18.64
N SER A 183 13.22 -14.78 18.58
CA SER A 183 13.69 -13.43 18.30
C SER A 183 13.23 -12.95 16.93
N LEU A 184 13.30 -13.81 15.91
CA LEU A 184 12.87 -13.51 14.55
C LEU A 184 11.34 -13.34 14.46
N ILE A 185 10.56 -14.21 15.09
CA ILE A 185 9.09 -14.12 15.14
C ILE A 185 8.65 -12.78 15.73
N ASN A 186 9.31 -12.36 16.82
CA ASN A 186 9.04 -11.11 17.51
C ASN A 186 9.48 -9.88 16.72
N ALA A 187 10.62 -9.94 16.04
CA ALA A 187 11.05 -8.89 15.12
C ALA A 187 10.04 -8.71 13.98
N LEU A 188 9.67 -9.79 13.29
CA LEU A 188 8.68 -9.77 12.20
C LEU A 188 7.33 -9.23 12.65
N SER A 189 6.92 -9.58 13.87
CA SER A 189 5.69 -9.09 14.50
C SER A 189 5.65 -7.56 14.61
N ILE A 190 6.72 -6.95 15.11
CA ILE A 190 6.82 -5.48 15.24
C ILE A 190 6.89 -4.81 13.87
N ILE A 191 7.64 -5.39 12.94
CA ILE A 191 7.76 -4.88 11.57
C ILE A 191 6.42 -4.91 10.86
N ALA A 192 5.69 -6.02 10.94
CA ALA A 192 4.36 -6.16 10.36
C ALA A 192 3.37 -5.14 10.96
N LEU A 193 3.43 -4.94 12.27
CA LEU A 193 2.58 -3.97 12.97
C LEU A 193 2.92 -2.52 12.59
N SER A 194 4.21 -2.20 12.46
CA SER A 194 4.70 -0.89 12.03
C SER A 194 4.32 -0.61 10.56
N MET A 195 4.46 -1.60 9.68
CA MET A 195 3.99 -1.53 8.29
C MET A 195 2.49 -1.27 8.22
N MET A 196 1.69 -1.98 9.03
CA MET A 196 0.24 -1.79 9.11
C MET A 196 -0.11 -0.38 9.62
N LEU A 197 0.58 0.10 10.66
CA LEU A 197 0.39 1.45 11.20
C LEU A 197 0.67 2.53 10.15
N LEU A 198 1.73 2.35 9.36
CA LEU A 198 2.12 3.25 8.28
C LEU A 198 1.18 3.15 7.06
N GLY A 199 0.40 2.07 6.93
CA GLY A 199 -0.56 1.85 5.86
C GLY A 199 -0.03 1.00 4.70
N PHE A 200 1.09 0.29 4.88
CA PHE A 200 1.62 -0.65 3.89
C PHE A 200 0.71 -1.87 3.78
N ARG A 201 0.23 -2.17 2.56
CA ARG A 201 -0.53 -3.39 2.26
C ARG A 201 0.32 -4.65 2.38
N ASP A 202 1.63 -4.50 2.18
CA ASP A 202 2.59 -5.60 2.22
C ASP A 202 2.95 -6.05 3.65
N SER A 203 2.25 -5.54 4.68
CA SER A 203 2.31 -6.12 6.02
C SER A 203 1.73 -7.54 6.08
N TRP A 204 0.75 -7.88 5.23
CA TRP A 204 0.12 -9.20 5.24
C TRP A 204 1.09 -10.34 4.86
N PRO A 205 1.91 -10.24 3.80
CA PRO A 205 2.99 -11.20 3.57
C PRO A 205 3.92 -11.41 4.77
N VAL A 206 4.26 -10.34 5.49
CA VAL A 206 5.10 -10.43 6.71
C VAL A 206 4.37 -11.20 7.81
N TRP A 207 3.06 -10.94 8.00
CA TRP A 207 2.22 -11.72 8.93
C TRP A 207 2.14 -13.21 8.55
N ILE A 208 2.01 -13.52 7.25
CA ILE A 208 2.00 -14.92 6.77
C ILE A 208 3.33 -15.58 7.12
N PHE A 209 4.45 -14.93 6.79
CA PHE A 209 5.79 -15.48 7.08
C PHE A 209 6.02 -15.65 8.58
N LYS A 210 5.66 -14.66 9.40
CA LYS A 210 5.69 -14.76 10.87
C LYS A 210 4.89 -15.96 11.36
N ASN A 211 3.67 -16.17 10.87
CA ASN A 211 2.80 -17.25 11.34
C ASN A 211 3.30 -18.63 10.92
N ILE A 212 3.97 -18.76 9.77
CA ILE A 212 4.68 -19.99 9.38
C ILE A 212 5.80 -20.29 10.37
N LEU A 213 6.62 -19.29 10.71
CA LEU A 213 7.69 -19.46 11.69
C LEU A 213 7.14 -19.78 13.09
N SER A 214 6.04 -19.13 13.50
CA SER A 214 5.35 -19.47 14.75
C SER A 214 4.83 -20.90 14.75
N PHE A 215 4.26 -21.39 13.63
CA PHE A 215 3.86 -22.79 13.51
C PHE A 215 5.05 -23.74 13.68
N ILE A 216 6.21 -23.46 13.06
CA ILE A 216 7.43 -24.26 13.22
C ILE A 216 7.93 -24.22 14.69
N PHE A 217 7.89 -23.04 15.31
CA PHE A 217 8.29 -22.87 16.71
C PHE A 217 7.42 -23.68 17.67
N PHE A 218 6.10 -23.48 17.63
CA PHE A 218 5.17 -24.15 18.53
C PHE A 218 4.91 -25.62 18.15
N GLY A 219 5.18 -26.02 16.90
CA GLY A 219 4.96 -27.38 16.39
C GLY A 219 6.14 -28.34 16.52
N GLY A 220 7.32 -27.87 16.96
CA GLY A 220 8.46 -28.77 17.16
C GLY A 220 9.69 -28.19 17.85
N VAL A 221 10.11 -26.97 17.49
CA VAL A 221 11.37 -26.39 17.98
C VAL A 221 11.28 -26.01 19.47
N GLY A 222 10.22 -25.27 19.83
CA GLY A 222 9.90 -24.90 21.20
C GLY A 222 8.90 -25.83 21.86
N PHE A 223 7.94 -26.37 21.07
CA PHE A 223 6.74 -27.12 21.48
C PHE A 223 6.25 -26.85 22.91
N LEU A 224 5.25 -25.99 23.01
CA LEU A 224 4.69 -25.58 24.30
C LEU A 224 3.30 -26.15 24.55
N ASN A 225 2.41 -26.04 23.56
CA ASN A 225 0.99 -26.35 23.71
C ASN A 225 0.27 -26.42 22.34
N TRP A 226 -0.56 -27.45 22.13
CA TRP A 226 -1.37 -27.67 20.91
C TRP A 226 -2.30 -26.51 20.59
N THR A 227 -2.93 -25.94 21.62
CA THR A 227 -3.82 -24.77 21.51
C THR A 227 -3.11 -23.62 20.81
N THR A 228 -1.88 -23.28 21.23
CA THR A 228 -1.09 -22.21 20.58
C THR A 228 -0.73 -22.50 19.13
N MET A 229 -0.47 -23.77 18.80
CA MET A 229 -0.19 -24.17 17.43
C MET A 229 -1.43 -23.96 16.54
N ILE A 230 -2.60 -24.41 17.00
CA ILE A 230 -3.86 -24.27 16.25
C ILE A 230 -4.22 -22.79 16.04
N ILE A 231 -4.02 -21.95 17.05
CA ILE A 231 -4.24 -20.49 16.96
C ILE A 231 -3.39 -19.88 15.85
N ASN A 232 -2.10 -20.24 15.76
CA ASN A 232 -1.21 -19.72 14.73
C ASN A 232 -1.60 -20.20 13.32
N ILE A 233 -2.12 -21.43 13.16
CA ILE A 233 -2.69 -21.90 11.89
C ILE A 233 -3.88 -21.04 11.49
N ILE A 234 -4.81 -20.78 12.43
CA ILE A 234 -5.98 -19.94 12.18
C ILE A 234 -5.54 -18.52 11.76
N TYR A 235 -4.57 -17.92 12.46
CA TYR A 235 -4.03 -16.61 12.08
C TYR A 235 -3.31 -16.61 10.74
N MET A 236 -2.63 -17.69 10.37
CA MET A 236 -2.04 -17.85 9.04
C MET A 236 -3.12 -17.84 7.97
N LEU A 237 -4.20 -18.63 8.14
CA LEU A 237 -5.32 -18.68 7.20
C LEU A 237 -6.02 -17.32 7.05
N PHE A 238 -6.24 -16.61 8.15
CA PHE A 238 -6.78 -15.24 8.11
C PHE A 238 -5.82 -14.26 7.42
N SER A 239 -4.51 -14.35 7.67
CA SER A 239 -3.51 -13.48 7.02
C SER A 239 -3.49 -13.69 5.51
N ILE A 240 -3.57 -14.94 5.04
CA ILE A 240 -3.72 -15.28 3.62
C ILE A 240 -5.03 -14.71 3.07
N TYR A 241 -6.14 -14.90 3.79
CA TYR A 241 -7.44 -14.36 3.38
C TYR A 241 -7.41 -12.84 3.22
N PHE A 242 -6.87 -12.11 4.21
CA PHE A 242 -6.79 -10.64 4.16
C PHE A 242 -5.81 -10.15 3.10
N TYR A 243 -4.69 -10.84 2.90
CA TYR A 243 -3.81 -10.56 1.77
C TYR A 243 -4.58 -10.65 0.45
N LEU A 244 -5.34 -11.73 0.23
CA LEU A 244 -6.14 -11.89 -1.00
C LEU A 244 -7.24 -10.84 -1.13
N VAL A 245 -7.95 -10.50 -0.06
CA VAL A 245 -9.02 -9.48 -0.11
C VAL A 245 -8.46 -8.10 -0.38
N THR A 246 -7.35 -7.73 0.27
CA THR A 246 -6.74 -6.39 0.12
C THR A 246 -6.02 -6.23 -1.22
N THR A 247 -5.45 -7.30 -1.78
CA THR A 247 -4.83 -7.29 -3.12
C THR A 247 -5.86 -7.33 -4.26
N ASN A 248 -7.05 -7.90 -4.04
CA ASN A 248 -8.10 -8.01 -5.07
C ASN A 248 -8.96 -6.75 -5.24
N LYS A 249 -8.70 -5.63 -4.54
CA LYS A 249 -9.30 -4.33 -4.89
C LYS A 249 -8.67 -3.84 -6.21
N GLN A 250 -9.24 -4.28 -7.33
CA GLN A 250 -8.75 -4.00 -8.66
C GLN A 250 -9.19 -2.62 -9.13
N ASN A 251 -8.45 -1.58 -8.71
CA ASN A 251 -8.67 -0.25 -9.26
C ASN A 251 -8.12 -0.18 -10.69
N VAL A 252 -8.86 0.41 -11.62
CA VAL A 252 -8.39 0.83 -12.94
C VAL A 252 -7.82 2.22 -12.81
N LYS A 253 -6.56 2.40 -13.22
CA LYS A 253 -5.87 3.70 -13.17
C LYS A 253 -5.24 3.99 -14.51
N ILE A 254 -5.70 5.05 -15.15
CA ILE A 254 -5.29 5.48 -16.48
C ILE A 254 -4.80 6.91 -16.39
N ALA A 255 -3.75 7.23 -17.15
CA ALA A 255 -3.34 8.61 -17.36
C ALA A 255 -3.15 8.90 -18.86
N PHE A 256 -3.47 10.13 -19.24
CA PHE A 256 -3.11 10.72 -20.52
C PHE A 256 -2.00 11.73 -20.28
N ILE A 257 -0.87 11.57 -20.96
CA ILE A 257 0.25 12.51 -20.90
C ILE A 257 0.57 12.96 -22.32
N SER A 258 1.02 14.21 -22.48
CA SER A 258 1.22 14.77 -23.81
C SER A 258 2.09 16.00 -23.83
N THR A 259 2.64 16.32 -25.01
CA THR A 259 3.20 17.65 -25.27
C THR A 259 2.09 18.70 -25.40
N SER A 260 2.42 19.99 -25.21
CA SER A 260 1.47 21.08 -25.46
C SER A 260 1.02 21.08 -26.92
N ALA A 261 -0.25 21.42 -27.17
CA ALA A 261 -0.87 21.49 -28.49
C ALA A 261 -0.83 20.19 -29.33
N SER A 262 -0.73 19.04 -28.65
CA SER A 262 -0.75 17.71 -29.27
C SER A 262 -2.17 17.20 -29.61
N GLY A 263 -3.21 17.84 -29.08
CA GLY A 263 -4.61 17.41 -29.23
C GLY A 263 -5.11 16.48 -28.10
N LYS A 264 -4.41 16.41 -26.96
CA LYS A 264 -4.85 15.66 -25.77
C LYS A 264 -6.24 16.07 -25.30
N GLU A 265 -6.49 17.37 -25.13
CA GLU A 265 -7.78 17.92 -24.68
C GLU A 265 -8.91 17.47 -25.63
N VAL A 266 -8.72 17.63 -26.95
CA VAL A 266 -9.67 17.18 -27.98
C VAL A 266 -9.95 15.67 -27.87
N LEU A 267 -8.93 14.84 -27.63
CA LEU A 267 -9.15 13.40 -27.45
C LEU A 267 -9.93 13.08 -26.17
N ILE A 268 -9.59 13.73 -25.05
CA ILE A 268 -10.28 13.54 -23.78
C ILE A 268 -11.75 13.96 -23.89
N ASP A 269 -12.03 15.06 -24.60
CA ASP A 269 -13.39 15.51 -24.86
C ASP A 269 -14.20 14.49 -25.67
N LYS A 270 -13.60 13.88 -26.70
CA LYS A 270 -14.24 12.77 -27.42
C LYS A 270 -14.48 11.54 -26.54
N LEU A 271 -13.62 11.28 -25.56
CA LEU A 271 -13.75 10.16 -24.63
C LEU A 271 -14.68 10.46 -23.44
N ASN A 272 -15.07 11.73 -23.22
CA ASN A 272 -15.88 12.13 -22.08
C ASN A 272 -17.21 11.37 -21.98
N PRO A 273 -17.98 11.14 -23.06
CA PRO A 273 -19.19 10.32 -23.03
C PRO A 273 -18.92 8.89 -22.53
N TYR A 274 -17.86 8.25 -23.03
CA TYR A 274 -17.45 6.91 -22.63
C TYR A 274 -17.05 6.85 -21.15
N PHE A 275 -16.28 7.84 -20.67
CA PHE A 275 -15.88 7.94 -19.27
C PHE A 275 -17.09 8.15 -18.35
N ASN A 276 -18.05 8.97 -18.77
CA ASN A 276 -19.27 9.24 -17.99
C ASN A 276 -20.15 7.99 -17.92
N TYR A 277 -20.34 7.30 -19.05
CA TYR A 277 -21.08 6.03 -19.12
C TYR A 277 -20.52 4.98 -18.17
N ASN A 278 -19.19 4.83 -18.15
CA ASN A 278 -18.49 3.87 -17.29
C ASN A 278 -18.17 4.42 -15.88
N LYS A 279 -18.70 5.59 -15.51
CA LYS A 279 -18.55 6.22 -14.18
C LYS A 279 -17.08 6.37 -13.72
N PHE A 280 -16.20 6.75 -14.64
CA PHE A 280 -14.82 7.06 -14.32
C PHE A 280 -14.75 8.28 -13.40
N THR A 281 -13.93 8.21 -12.34
CA THR A 281 -13.53 9.43 -11.63
C THR A 281 -12.43 10.13 -12.42
N LYS A 282 -12.72 11.34 -12.88
CA LYS A 282 -11.79 12.17 -13.64
C LYS A 282 -10.98 13.06 -12.69
N PHE A 283 -9.69 13.17 -12.96
CA PHE A 283 -8.80 14.11 -12.32
C PHE A 283 -8.21 15.00 -13.41
N GLU A 284 -8.69 16.23 -13.45
CA GLU A 284 -8.30 17.21 -14.47
C GLU A 284 -6.85 17.68 -14.28
N ASP A 285 -6.27 18.12 -15.39
CA ASP A 285 -4.96 18.73 -15.43
C ASP A 285 -4.97 20.10 -14.73
N PHE A 286 -3.80 20.69 -14.57
CA PHE A 286 -3.71 22.10 -14.22
C PHE A 286 -4.36 22.93 -15.33
N ASN A 287 -5.18 23.91 -14.96
CA ASN A 287 -5.83 24.81 -15.91
C ASN A 287 -4.77 25.69 -16.59
N ALA A 288 -4.31 25.29 -17.79
CA ALA A 288 -3.35 26.03 -18.58
C ALA A 288 -3.87 27.43 -18.98
N ASN A 289 -5.19 27.64 -18.97
CA ASN A 289 -5.82 28.95 -19.10
C ASN A 289 -5.98 29.59 -17.71
N SER A 290 -4.89 29.73 -16.95
CA SER A 290 -4.87 30.47 -15.70
C SER A 290 -3.73 31.49 -15.71
N GLU A 291 -3.95 32.62 -15.03
CA GLU A 291 -2.93 33.67 -14.90
C GLU A 291 -1.60 33.10 -14.36
N GLU A 292 -1.67 32.19 -13.38
CA GLU A 292 -0.50 31.53 -12.80
C GLU A 292 0.36 30.78 -13.86
N TYR A 293 -0.25 30.18 -14.88
CA TYR A 293 0.49 29.52 -15.96
C TYR A 293 1.02 30.50 -17.00
N VAL A 294 0.23 31.51 -17.36
CA VAL A 294 0.66 32.55 -18.29
C VAL A 294 1.89 33.29 -17.73
N ASP A 295 1.86 33.64 -16.44
CA ASP A 295 2.97 34.26 -15.72
C ASP A 295 4.21 33.35 -15.66
N TYR A 296 3.99 32.04 -15.50
CA TYR A 296 5.05 31.05 -15.54
C TYR A 296 5.74 30.99 -16.91
N ILE A 297 4.97 30.90 -17.99
CA ILE A 297 5.54 30.81 -19.34
C ILE A 297 6.20 32.13 -19.76
N ASN A 298 5.64 33.27 -19.38
CA ASN A 298 6.24 34.58 -19.68
C ASN A 298 7.55 34.84 -18.90
N ASP A 299 7.67 34.35 -17.67
CA ASP A 299 8.87 34.50 -16.86
C ASP A 299 9.31 33.17 -16.21
N LEU A 300 9.91 32.32 -17.03
CA LEU A 300 10.42 31.01 -16.61
C LEU A 300 11.49 31.11 -15.52
N LYS A 301 12.25 32.22 -15.46
CA LYS A 301 13.34 32.40 -14.49
C LYS A 301 12.80 32.69 -13.10
N THR A 302 11.85 33.60 -12.99
CA THR A 302 11.30 33.99 -11.68
C THR A 302 10.25 32.99 -11.20
N ASN A 303 9.38 32.51 -12.10
CA ASN A 303 8.21 31.73 -11.71
C ASN A 303 8.39 30.22 -11.86
N GLY A 304 9.39 29.78 -12.63
CA GLY A 304 9.55 28.37 -13.01
C GLY A 304 9.63 27.41 -11.83
N TYR A 305 10.50 27.68 -10.86
CA TYR A 305 10.66 26.78 -9.71
C TYR A 305 9.41 26.72 -8.83
N LYS A 306 8.81 27.88 -8.54
CA LYS A 306 7.60 27.99 -7.70
C LYS A 306 6.42 27.27 -8.33
N PHE A 307 6.19 27.52 -9.62
CA PHE A 307 5.11 26.90 -10.39
C PHE A 307 5.24 25.38 -10.41
N GLN A 308 6.40 24.86 -10.80
CA GLN A 308 6.66 23.42 -10.89
C GLN A 308 6.47 22.73 -9.53
N ARG A 309 6.97 23.32 -8.44
CA ARG A 309 6.74 22.78 -7.09
C ARG A 309 5.24 22.73 -6.73
N GLY A 310 4.47 23.74 -7.14
CA GLY A 310 3.01 23.79 -7.01
C GLY A 310 2.32 22.63 -7.73
N ILE A 311 2.68 22.39 -8.99
CA ILE A 311 2.18 21.29 -9.83
C ILE A 311 2.40 19.95 -9.14
N PHE A 312 3.64 19.64 -8.72
CA PHE A 312 3.95 18.36 -8.07
C PHE A 312 3.15 18.15 -6.77
N LYS A 313 2.95 19.20 -5.97
CA LYS A 313 2.14 19.13 -4.74
C LYS A 313 0.67 18.81 -5.06
N ARG A 314 0.09 19.47 -6.08
CA ARG A 314 -1.29 19.23 -6.54
C ARG A 314 -1.44 17.82 -7.12
N ARG A 315 -0.51 17.42 -8.00
CA ARG A 315 -0.52 16.11 -8.65
C ARG A 315 -0.40 14.96 -7.66
N LEU A 316 0.47 15.07 -6.65
CA LEU A 316 0.57 14.06 -5.60
C LEU A 316 -0.75 13.89 -4.84
N LYS A 317 -1.47 15.00 -4.57
CA LYS A 317 -2.78 14.96 -3.90
C LYS A 317 -3.82 14.23 -4.77
N GLN A 318 -3.82 14.45 -6.07
CA GLN A 318 -4.72 13.75 -7.00
C GLN A 318 -4.37 12.26 -7.10
N ILE A 319 -3.09 11.90 -7.25
CA ILE A 319 -2.64 10.50 -7.30
C ILE A 319 -3.05 9.74 -6.02
N LYS A 320 -2.90 10.37 -4.85
CA LYS A 320 -3.39 9.79 -3.58
C LYS A 320 -4.92 9.57 -3.60
N LYS A 321 -5.69 10.50 -4.16
CA LYS A 321 -7.15 10.35 -4.29
C LYS A 321 -7.55 9.19 -5.23
N MET A 322 -6.75 8.88 -6.26
CA MET A 322 -7.01 7.74 -7.16
C MET A 322 -7.01 6.37 -6.45
N GLN A 323 -6.48 6.29 -5.23
CA GLN A 323 -6.53 5.06 -4.44
C GLN A 323 -7.94 4.71 -3.96
N PHE A 324 -8.85 5.68 -3.95
CA PHE A 324 -10.17 5.52 -3.32
C PHE A 324 -11.28 5.17 -4.29
N ASN A 325 -11.10 5.37 -5.60
CA ASN A 325 -12.11 5.03 -6.60
C ASN A 325 -11.73 3.78 -7.38
N ALA A 326 -12.75 3.03 -7.80
CA ALA A 326 -12.59 1.79 -8.55
C ALA A 326 -12.02 2.04 -9.96
N ILE A 327 -12.41 3.13 -10.62
CA ILE A 327 -11.99 3.43 -12.00
C ILE A 327 -11.62 4.91 -12.08
N ASN A 328 -10.39 5.20 -12.47
CA ASN A 328 -9.81 6.54 -12.46
C ASN A 328 -9.16 6.84 -13.80
N VAL A 329 -9.39 8.07 -14.28
CA VAL A 329 -8.67 8.65 -15.40
C VAL A 329 -8.05 9.97 -14.96
N MET A 330 -6.80 10.17 -15.33
CA MET A 330 -6.06 11.37 -15.03
C MET A 330 -5.68 12.08 -16.32
N ASP A 331 -6.06 13.35 -16.42
CA ASP A 331 -5.54 14.26 -17.43
C ASP A 331 -4.25 14.90 -16.91
N GLY A 332 -3.15 14.50 -17.52
CA GLY A 332 -1.81 14.75 -17.08
C GLY A 332 -1.39 13.95 -15.85
N HIS A 333 -0.10 13.62 -15.75
CA HIS A 333 0.41 12.83 -14.62
C HIS A 333 1.82 13.24 -14.20
N MET A 334 2.17 12.97 -12.93
CA MET A 334 3.49 13.31 -12.36
C MET A 334 4.67 12.75 -13.15
N ILE A 335 4.44 11.70 -13.94
CA ILE A 335 5.44 11.13 -14.85
C ILE A 335 5.94 12.20 -15.84
N GLU A 336 5.03 12.98 -16.40
CA GLU A 336 5.34 14.01 -17.39
C GLU A 336 5.75 15.33 -16.72
N ASP A 337 5.23 15.60 -15.52
CA ASP A 337 5.62 16.78 -14.74
C ASP A 337 7.13 16.81 -14.45
N PHE A 338 7.84 15.66 -14.50
CA PHE A 338 9.31 15.61 -14.40
C PHE A 338 10.04 16.16 -15.63
N ILE A 339 9.38 16.42 -16.75
CA ILE A 339 10.02 16.91 -17.99
C ILE A 339 10.30 18.41 -17.90
N TYR A 340 9.30 19.20 -17.53
CA TYR A 340 9.41 20.67 -17.52
C TYR A 340 10.52 21.21 -16.61
N PRO A 341 10.77 20.67 -15.40
CA PRO A 341 11.88 21.10 -14.56
C PRO A 341 13.25 20.75 -15.16
N GLU A 342 13.38 19.62 -15.86
CA GLU A 342 14.65 19.27 -16.53
C GLU A 342 14.96 20.24 -17.67
N VAL A 343 13.94 20.65 -18.43
CA VAL A 343 14.10 21.70 -19.46
C VAL A 343 14.47 23.03 -18.82
N ASN A 344 13.79 23.45 -17.76
CA ASN A 344 14.13 24.69 -17.05
C ASN A 344 15.56 24.68 -16.50
N ILE A 345 16.06 23.53 -16.03
CA ILE A 345 17.44 23.38 -15.58
C ILE A 345 18.41 23.45 -16.77
N LYS A 346 18.11 22.75 -17.87
CA LYS A 346 18.91 22.73 -19.10
C LYS A 346 19.07 24.13 -19.69
N LEU A 347 18.00 24.91 -19.69
CA LEU A 347 17.97 26.28 -20.21
C LEU A 347 18.46 27.34 -19.22
N ASN A 348 18.98 26.94 -18.06
CA ASN A 348 19.45 27.84 -17.01
C ASN A 348 18.37 28.83 -16.52
N ASN A 349 17.11 28.43 -16.55
CA ASN A 349 16.02 29.21 -15.95
C ASN A 349 16.04 29.10 -14.42
N PHE A 350 16.45 27.95 -13.88
CA PHE A 350 16.63 27.79 -12.43
C PHE A 350 17.99 28.31 -11.98
N SER A 351 17.99 29.09 -10.90
CA SER A 351 19.22 29.47 -10.20
C SER A 351 19.95 28.25 -9.61
N ASN A 352 21.23 28.39 -9.26
CA ASN A 352 22.01 27.29 -8.67
C ASN A 352 21.38 26.77 -7.36
N LYS A 353 20.81 27.67 -6.56
CA LYS A 353 20.09 27.33 -5.32
C LYS A 353 18.84 26.49 -5.61
N GLU A 354 18.06 26.89 -6.63
CA GLU A 354 16.85 26.16 -7.04
C GLU A 354 17.18 24.80 -7.66
N LYS A 355 18.25 24.71 -8.48
CA LYS A 355 18.76 23.43 -9.00
C LYS A 355 19.07 22.46 -7.86
N TRP A 356 19.72 22.93 -6.80
CA TRP A 356 20.03 22.10 -5.63
C TRP A 356 18.78 21.66 -4.88
N TYR A 357 17.86 22.59 -4.56
CA TYR A 357 16.59 22.23 -3.93
C TYR A 357 15.76 21.27 -4.79
N TRP A 358 15.78 21.46 -6.11
CA TRP A 358 15.07 20.61 -7.04
C TRP A 358 15.54 19.16 -6.95
N LYS A 359 16.84 18.89 -6.80
CA LYS A 359 17.34 17.51 -6.59
C LYS A 359 16.68 16.84 -5.39
N PHE A 360 16.52 17.57 -4.28
CA PHE A 360 15.83 17.06 -3.09
C PHE A 360 14.33 16.82 -3.34
N TRP A 361 13.64 17.78 -3.96
CA TRP A 361 12.21 17.64 -4.29
C TRP A 361 11.95 16.50 -5.26
N LYS A 362 12.76 16.39 -6.33
CA LYS A 362 12.72 15.30 -7.30
C LYS A 362 12.83 13.95 -6.60
N MET A 363 13.79 13.78 -5.69
CA MET A 363 13.93 12.55 -4.91
C MET A 363 12.69 12.25 -4.06
N LYS A 364 12.17 13.24 -3.33
CA LYS A 364 10.94 13.11 -2.54
C LYS A 364 9.75 12.65 -3.38
N TYR A 365 9.54 13.24 -4.55
CA TYR A 365 8.42 12.89 -5.43
C TYR A 365 8.62 11.54 -6.12
N ILE A 366 9.85 11.19 -6.51
CA ILE A 366 10.20 9.85 -7.02
C ILE A 366 9.87 8.77 -5.98
N ILE A 367 10.24 8.97 -4.72
CA ILE A 367 9.93 8.04 -3.61
C ILE A 367 8.42 7.98 -3.41
N SER A 368 7.77 9.14 -3.31
CA SER A 368 6.31 9.21 -3.10
C SER A 368 5.53 8.49 -4.19
N LEU A 369 5.94 8.64 -5.45
CA LEU A 369 5.33 7.98 -6.60
C LEU A 369 5.65 6.48 -6.62
N ALA A 370 6.86 6.07 -6.25
CA ALA A 370 7.24 4.66 -6.15
C ALA A 370 6.46 3.88 -5.07
N LEU A 371 5.93 4.58 -4.05
CA LEU A 371 5.06 3.99 -3.03
C LEU A 371 3.60 3.82 -3.50
N GLN A 372 3.24 4.41 -4.64
CA GLN A 372 1.92 4.28 -5.26
C GLN A 372 1.85 3.03 -6.15
N GLU A 373 0.64 2.52 -6.37
CA GLU A 373 0.47 1.45 -7.36
C GLU A 373 0.69 2.01 -8.78
N LYS A 374 1.39 1.23 -9.61
CA LYS A 374 1.57 1.55 -11.03
C LYS A 374 0.23 1.75 -11.74
N LEU A 375 0.20 2.70 -12.67
CA LEU A 375 -0.90 2.89 -13.61
C LEU A 375 -1.09 1.64 -14.47
N ASP A 376 -2.32 1.30 -14.81
CA ASP A 376 -2.58 0.16 -15.72
C ASP A 376 -2.25 0.52 -17.17
N TYR A 377 -2.58 1.75 -17.57
CA TYR A 377 -2.20 2.34 -18.85
C TYR A 377 -1.73 3.78 -18.68
N VAL A 378 -0.71 4.12 -19.45
CA VAL A 378 -0.38 5.50 -19.80
C VAL A 378 -0.53 5.64 -21.30
N PHE A 379 -1.42 6.53 -21.72
CA PHE A 379 -1.55 6.93 -23.12
C PHE A 379 -0.69 8.17 -23.34
N VAL A 380 0.32 8.04 -24.20
CA VAL A 380 1.24 9.12 -24.53
C VAL A 380 0.82 9.69 -25.88
N ILE A 381 0.28 10.92 -25.88
CA ILE A 381 -0.22 11.58 -27.08
C ILE A 381 0.82 12.58 -27.55
N THR A 382 1.27 12.42 -28.79
CA THR A 382 2.33 13.27 -29.35
C THR A 382 2.04 13.62 -30.80
N LYS A 383 2.57 14.76 -31.22
CA LYS A 383 2.65 15.18 -32.62
C LYS A 383 4.04 15.72 -32.89
N ASP A 384 4.42 15.80 -34.17
CA ASP A 384 5.68 16.46 -34.54
C ASP A 384 5.69 17.92 -34.10
N PHE A 385 6.88 18.42 -33.74
CA PHE A 385 7.04 19.80 -33.27
C PHE A 385 6.51 20.83 -34.27
N LYS A 386 6.70 20.58 -35.57
CA LYS A 386 6.15 21.45 -36.62
C LYS A 386 4.62 21.54 -36.52
N THR A 387 3.96 20.41 -36.32
CA THR A 387 2.51 20.32 -36.19
C THR A 387 2.02 20.92 -34.87
N THR A 388 2.71 20.68 -33.75
CA THR A 388 2.34 21.32 -32.47
C THR A 388 2.50 22.84 -32.54
N ASN A 389 3.52 23.34 -33.23
CA ASN A 389 3.71 24.78 -33.42
C ASN A 389 2.62 25.42 -34.28
N VAL A 390 2.20 24.76 -35.36
CA VAL A 390 1.04 25.21 -36.17
C VAL A 390 -0.23 25.23 -35.31
N ASN A 391 -0.46 24.21 -34.48
CA ASN A 391 -1.63 24.19 -33.59
C ASN A 391 -1.60 25.32 -32.55
N ARG A 392 -0.42 25.69 -32.03
CA ARG A 392 -0.27 26.85 -31.12
C ARG A 392 -0.63 28.16 -31.82
N LEU A 393 -0.17 28.37 -33.06
CA LEU A 393 -0.52 29.56 -33.86
C LEU A 393 -2.02 29.62 -34.12
N TYR A 394 -2.62 28.50 -34.55
CA TYR A 394 -4.07 28.38 -34.72
C TYR A 394 -4.81 28.69 -33.41
N GLY A 395 -4.27 28.27 -32.27
CA GLY A 395 -4.80 28.59 -30.94
C GLY A 395 -4.80 30.10 -30.63
N VAL A 396 -3.79 30.85 -31.07
CA VAL A 396 -3.76 32.32 -30.93
C VAL A 396 -4.89 32.98 -31.73
N GLU A 397 -5.11 32.51 -32.96
CA GLU A 397 -6.11 33.06 -33.89
C GLU A 397 -7.54 32.76 -33.44
N ASN A 398 -7.76 31.56 -32.89
CA ASN A 398 -9.10 31.05 -32.56
C ASN A 398 -9.40 31.07 -31.05
N ALA A 399 -8.58 31.75 -30.25
CA ALA A 399 -8.77 31.84 -28.81
C ALA A 399 -10.15 32.44 -28.47
N SER A 400 -10.92 31.72 -27.66
CA SER A 400 -12.27 32.13 -27.24
C SER A 400 -12.24 33.23 -26.16
N SER A 401 -11.09 33.43 -25.52
CA SER A 401 -10.92 34.42 -24.44
C SER A 401 -9.56 35.11 -24.49
N LYS A 402 -9.47 36.30 -23.88
CA LYS A 402 -8.21 37.05 -23.74
C LYS A 402 -7.13 36.23 -23.04
N LEU A 403 -7.51 35.48 -22.01
CA LEU A 403 -6.59 34.67 -21.22
C LEU A 403 -6.03 33.48 -22.03
N GLU A 404 -6.89 32.83 -22.80
CA GLU A 404 -6.49 31.77 -23.74
C GLU A 404 -5.55 32.32 -24.84
N LYS A 405 -5.87 33.50 -25.38
CA LYS A 405 -5.00 34.18 -26.37
C LYS A 405 -3.63 34.50 -25.77
N ASN A 406 -3.60 34.99 -24.53
CA ASN A 406 -2.36 35.29 -23.81
C ASN A 406 -1.53 34.03 -23.57
N ARG A 407 -2.17 32.91 -23.18
CA ARG A 407 -1.50 31.61 -23.05
C ARG A 407 -0.83 31.21 -24.36
N TRP A 408 -1.59 31.13 -25.46
CA TRP A 408 -1.05 30.69 -26.75
C TRP A 408 0.08 31.61 -27.24
N SER A 409 -0.07 32.93 -27.05
CA SER A 409 0.97 33.91 -27.39
C SER A 409 2.24 33.70 -26.56
N ALA A 410 2.10 33.46 -25.25
CA ALA A 410 3.22 33.15 -24.36
C ALA A 410 3.94 31.86 -24.79
N GLU A 411 3.20 30.82 -25.18
CA GLU A 411 3.79 29.57 -25.67
C GLU A 411 4.57 29.76 -26.97
N ILE A 412 4.04 30.54 -27.92
CA ILE A 412 4.72 30.89 -29.18
C ILE A 412 6.00 31.71 -28.92
N ASN A 413 5.93 32.70 -28.03
CA ASN A 413 7.11 33.49 -27.66
C ASN A 413 8.20 32.64 -27.01
N ASN A 414 7.85 31.49 -26.42
CA ASN A 414 8.75 30.54 -25.79
C ASN A 414 8.98 29.27 -26.62
N THR A 415 8.96 29.38 -27.95
CA THR A 415 9.14 28.24 -28.89
C THR A 415 10.37 27.38 -28.57
N HIS A 416 11.50 27.98 -28.18
CA HIS A 416 12.71 27.24 -27.82
C HIS A 416 12.51 26.32 -26.59
N PHE A 417 11.80 26.81 -25.57
CA PHE A 417 11.45 26.02 -24.39
C PHE A 417 10.59 24.80 -24.77
N PHE A 418 9.56 25.00 -25.59
CA PHE A 418 8.68 23.90 -26.02
C PHE A 418 9.36 22.92 -26.97
N LYS A 419 10.32 23.37 -27.79
CA LYS A 419 11.16 22.47 -28.60
C LYS A 419 11.97 21.52 -27.73
N GLU A 420 12.51 22.03 -26.64
CA GLU A 420 13.24 21.24 -25.65
C GLU A 420 12.34 20.28 -24.87
N VAL A 421 11.13 20.72 -24.48
CA VAL A 421 10.11 19.84 -23.90
C VAL A 421 9.78 18.70 -24.86
N ASP A 422 9.47 19.00 -26.13
CA ASP A 422 9.11 18.00 -27.14
C ASP A 422 10.26 17.00 -27.38
N SER A 423 11.52 17.44 -27.31
CA SER A 423 12.70 16.55 -27.42
C SER A 423 12.80 15.53 -26.28
N LEU A 424 12.25 15.84 -25.10
CA LEU A 424 12.16 14.92 -23.97
C LEU A 424 10.92 14.00 -24.06
N TYR A 425 9.95 14.29 -24.93
CA TYR A 425 8.87 13.36 -25.26
C TYR A 425 9.24 12.43 -26.42
N LEU A 426 9.84 12.98 -27.48
CA LEU A 426 10.08 12.30 -28.75
C LEU A 426 11.55 12.30 -29.15
N LYS A 427 12.00 11.18 -29.69
CA LYS A 427 13.26 11.03 -30.43
C LYS A 427 13.00 10.11 -31.62
N ASP A 428 13.29 10.58 -32.83
CA ASP A 428 13.10 9.82 -34.08
C ASP A 428 11.69 9.21 -34.21
N ASN A 429 10.67 10.05 -33.97
CA ASN A 429 9.23 9.70 -33.95
C ASN A 429 8.80 8.65 -32.91
N ASN A 430 9.72 8.20 -32.08
CA ASN A 430 9.48 7.28 -30.97
C ASN A 430 9.53 8.02 -29.64
N LEU A 431 9.03 7.38 -28.57
CA LEU A 431 9.22 7.91 -27.21
C LEU A 431 10.70 8.05 -26.90
N SER A 432 11.10 9.22 -26.39
CA SER A 432 12.48 9.48 -25.98
C SER A 432 12.93 8.44 -24.93
N PRO A 433 14.23 8.13 -24.84
CA PRO A 433 14.74 7.23 -23.80
C PRO A 433 14.37 7.68 -22.38
N TYR A 434 14.35 9.00 -22.15
CA TYR A 434 14.00 9.60 -20.86
C TYR A 434 12.53 9.31 -20.48
N LEU A 435 11.59 9.66 -21.37
CA LEU A 435 10.17 9.43 -21.11
C LEU A 435 9.88 7.92 -21.06
N SER A 436 10.44 7.14 -21.98
CA SER A 436 10.32 5.67 -22.03
C SER A 436 10.72 5.02 -20.70
N HIS A 437 11.82 5.45 -20.10
CA HIS A 437 12.24 4.98 -18.78
C HIS A 437 11.19 5.31 -17.70
N LEU A 438 10.70 6.55 -17.65
CA LEU A 438 9.72 6.98 -16.65
C LEU A 438 8.38 6.25 -16.79
N VAL A 439 7.82 6.16 -18.01
CA VAL A 439 6.54 5.48 -18.23
C VAL A 439 6.63 3.99 -17.90
N LYS A 440 7.71 3.30 -18.28
CA LYS A 440 7.93 1.87 -17.94
C LYS A 440 8.08 1.65 -16.43
N LYS A 441 8.71 2.60 -15.74
CA LYS A 441 8.91 2.53 -14.28
C LYS A 441 7.58 2.63 -13.53
N TYR A 442 6.68 3.53 -13.95
CA TYR A 442 5.48 3.89 -13.18
C TYR A 442 4.15 3.40 -13.78
N SER A 443 4.17 2.69 -14.91
CA SER A 443 3.00 2.06 -15.52
C SER A 443 3.25 0.58 -15.82
N LYS A 444 2.16 -0.16 -16.02
CA LYS A 444 2.20 -1.57 -16.46
C LYS A 444 2.25 -1.65 -17.98
N ASN A 445 1.48 -0.80 -18.66
CA ASN A 445 1.40 -0.74 -20.10
C ASN A 445 1.46 0.71 -20.57
N VAL A 446 2.07 0.91 -21.73
CA VAL A 446 2.22 2.21 -22.38
C VAL A 446 1.68 2.09 -23.78
N VAL A 447 0.85 3.05 -24.19
CA VAL A 447 0.34 3.15 -25.56
C VAL A 447 0.77 4.51 -26.09
N HIS A 448 1.62 4.51 -27.11
CA HIS A 448 2.06 5.72 -27.78
C HIS A 448 1.15 5.98 -28.98
N ILE A 449 0.50 7.14 -28.99
CA ILE A 449 -0.37 7.61 -30.08
C ILE A 449 0.32 8.82 -30.69
N HIS A 450 0.89 8.64 -31.88
CA HIS A 450 1.71 9.62 -32.56
C HIS A 450 1.06 10.06 -33.86
N ASN A 451 0.94 11.37 -34.09
CA ASN A 451 0.38 11.97 -35.32
C ASN A 451 -0.97 11.37 -35.77
N THR A 452 -1.74 10.86 -34.82
CA THR A 452 -3.03 10.21 -35.10
C THR A 452 -4.15 11.22 -34.87
N ASN A 453 -5.20 11.20 -35.70
CA ASN A 453 -6.38 12.02 -35.47
C ASN A 453 -7.17 11.54 -34.23
N ALA A 454 -8.02 12.41 -33.68
CA ALA A 454 -8.71 12.12 -32.43
C ALA A 454 -9.72 10.95 -32.55
N ASP A 455 -10.31 10.72 -33.73
CA ASP A 455 -11.28 9.63 -33.94
C ASP A 455 -10.62 8.26 -33.85
N VAL A 456 -9.55 8.04 -34.61
CA VAL A 456 -8.79 6.79 -34.58
C VAL A 456 -8.15 6.59 -33.20
N ALA A 457 -7.59 7.66 -32.61
CA ALA A 457 -7.03 7.60 -31.27
C ALA A 457 -8.07 7.20 -30.22
N SER A 458 -9.30 7.71 -30.29
CA SER A 458 -10.37 7.36 -29.34
C SER A 458 -10.76 5.88 -29.43
N GLY A 459 -10.88 5.33 -30.65
CA GLY A 459 -11.11 3.91 -30.87
C GLY A 459 -10.00 3.03 -30.28
N ILE A 460 -8.73 3.40 -30.47
CA ILE A 460 -7.58 2.69 -29.87
C ILE A 460 -7.67 2.70 -28.35
N VAL A 461 -7.95 3.86 -27.76
CA VAL A 461 -8.05 4.02 -26.30
C VAL A 461 -9.18 3.16 -25.75
N ILE A 462 -10.40 3.28 -26.29
CA ILE A 462 -11.58 2.53 -25.85
C ILE A 462 -11.30 1.02 -25.89
N ASN A 463 -10.78 0.51 -27.00
CA ASN A 463 -10.46 -0.91 -27.15
C ASN A 463 -9.49 -1.43 -26.07
N LYS A 464 -8.46 -0.63 -25.71
CA LYS A 464 -7.50 -1.01 -24.67
C LYS A 464 -8.12 -0.96 -23.27
N ILE A 465 -8.99 0.02 -23.02
CA ILE A 465 -9.69 0.16 -21.74
C ILE A 465 -10.71 -0.97 -21.56
N ASP A 466 -11.51 -1.28 -22.58
CA ASP A 466 -12.49 -2.38 -22.52
C ASP A 466 -11.80 -3.73 -22.32
N ALA A 467 -10.70 -3.99 -23.04
CA ALA A 467 -9.91 -5.20 -22.81
C ALA A 467 -9.39 -5.30 -21.37
N LEU A 468 -8.99 -4.16 -20.75
CA LEU A 468 -8.55 -4.13 -19.35
C LEU A 468 -9.70 -4.39 -18.38
N ILE A 469 -10.83 -3.72 -18.58
CA ILE A 469 -12.03 -3.89 -17.75
C ILE A 469 -12.48 -5.35 -17.85
N ASN A 470 -12.61 -5.89 -19.06
CA ASN A 470 -12.98 -7.28 -19.30
C ASN A 470 -11.98 -8.27 -18.68
N LYS A 471 -10.67 -8.03 -18.77
CA LYS A 471 -9.65 -8.87 -18.12
C LYS A 471 -9.79 -8.85 -16.59
N LYS A 472 -10.08 -7.69 -16.00
CA LYS A 472 -10.26 -7.53 -14.55
C LYS A 472 -11.57 -8.16 -14.07
N THR A 473 -12.67 -7.96 -14.80
CA THR A 473 -13.98 -8.56 -14.53
C THR A 473 -13.97 -10.08 -14.73
N SER A 474 -13.39 -10.58 -15.83
CA SER A 474 -13.25 -12.01 -16.10
C SER A 474 -12.28 -12.69 -15.15
N SER A 475 -11.20 -12.04 -14.69
CA SER A 475 -10.36 -12.53 -13.59
C SER A 475 -11.18 -12.80 -12.33
N ASN A 476 -12.12 -11.93 -11.99
CA ASN A 476 -13.02 -12.14 -10.85
C ASN A 476 -13.96 -13.32 -11.09
N ILE A 477 -14.57 -13.41 -12.28
CA ILE A 477 -15.47 -14.52 -12.63
C ILE A 477 -14.70 -15.86 -12.71
N ARG A 478 -13.50 -15.88 -13.26
CA ARG A 478 -12.64 -17.08 -13.36
C ARG A 478 -12.13 -17.50 -11.98
N LYS A 479 -11.79 -16.56 -11.08
CA LYS A 479 -11.52 -16.88 -9.66
C LYS A 479 -12.75 -17.42 -8.95
N ILE A 480 -13.93 -16.85 -9.21
CA ILE A 480 -15.21 -17.34 -8.68
C ILE A 480 -15.52 -18.75 -9.20
N LEU A 481 -15.34 -19.00 -10.50
CA LEU A 481 -15.54 -20.31 -11.14
C LEU A 481 -14.48 -21.33 -10.74
N THR A 482 -13.24 -20.92 -10.52
CA THR A 482 -12.16 -21.81 -10.02
C THR A 482 -12.40 -22.17 -8.55
N ASN A 483 -12.88 -21.22 -7.74
CA ASN A 483 -13.31 -21.49 -6.37
C ASN A 483 -14.57 -22.35 -6.32
N LEU A 484 -15.53 -22.15 -7.24
CA LEU A 484 -16.72 -23.00 -7.38
C LEU A 484 -16.33 -24.41 -7.84
N LYS A 485 -15.43 -24.57 -8.82
CA LYS A 485 -14.91 -25.88 -9.25
C LYS A 485 -14.12 -26.60 -8.15
N LYS A 486 -13.44 -25.86 -7.26
CA LYS A 486 -12.78 -26.45 -6.08
C LYS A 486 -13.77 -26.86 -4.99
N VAL A 487 -14.89 -26.17 -4.84
CA VAL A 487 -15.95 -26.50 -3.87
C VAL A 487 -16.90 -27.59 -4.40
N LEU A 488 -17.11 -27.65 -5.72
CA LEU A 488 -17.99 -28.63 -6.39
C LEU A 488 -17.24 -29.91 -6.82
N LYS A 489 -15.92 -29.97 -6.69
CA LYS A 489 -15.21 -31.25 -6.64
C LYS A 489 -15.33 -31.84 -5.23
N PHE A 490 -16.53 -32.27 -4.89
CA PHE A 490 -16.70 -33.40 -4.00
C PHE A 490 -16.26 -34.64 -4.79
N LYS A 491 -15.24 -35.33 -4.26
CA LYS A 491 -15.14 -36.78 -4.44
C LYS A 491 -15.92 -37.40 -3.29
#